data_AF-A0A2M7L446-F1
#
_entry.id   AF-A0A2M7L446-F1
#
_cell.length_a   1.000
_cell.length_b   1.000
_cell.length_c   1.000
_cell.angle_alpha   90.00
_cell.angle_beta   90.00
_cell.angle_gamma   90.00
#
_symmetry.space_group_name_H-M   'P 1'
#
loop_
_entity.id
_entity.type
_entity.pdbx_description
1 polymer ?
#
loop_
_entity_poly.entity_id
_entity_poly.type
_entity_poly.pdbx_seq_one_letter_code
_entity_poly.pdbx_strand_id
1 'polypeptide(L)'
;MRYIICMLLAAGMGMVSVSAQAEESRSVNFMVFMKVDPAFDYDPIMFGGFSAFINKMDGARLLLLSHSAKSLNGDVINLQQDVLNDRKGGGLSDVGVNCQLSYHAAGEADDIEYQFNGDCQIIGSFHGKEMTIKAHIPSTDLPDAARGTDVWMEVYEDSKSGLAFYANVSKR
;
A
#
# COMPACT_ATOMS: atom_id res chain seq x y z
N MET A 1 30.08 13.21 -72.11
CA MET A 1 28.60 13.03 -72.14
C MET A 1 28.31 11.59 -71.76
N ARG A 2 27.56 11.18 -70.74
CA ARG A 2 26.54 11.79 -69.86
C ARG A 2 26.39 10.87 -68.62
N TYR A 3 26.31 11.49 -67.44
CA TYR A 3 25.54 11.18 -66.20
C TYR A 3 25.31 9.70 -65.79
N ILE A 4 25.84 9.25 -64.63
CA ILE A 4 25.23 9.34 -63.27
C ILE A 4 23.83 8.71 -63.23
N ILE A 5 23.65 7.67 -62.42
CA ILE A 5 22.57 7.50 -61.41
C ILE A 5 22.94 6.31 -60.51
N CYS A 6 23.46 6.63 -59.32
CA CYS A 6 23.43 5.76 -58.14
C CYS A 6 22.02 5.88 -57.55
N MET A 7 21.22 4.81 -57.58
CA MET A 7 20.00 4.74 -56.75
C MET A 7 20.39 4.24 -55.35
N LEU A 8 20.62 5.18 -54.44
CA LEU A 8 20.49 4.95 -53.00
C LEU A 8 18.99 4.86 -52.68
N LEU A 9 18.49 3.67 -52.34
CA LEU A 9 17.27 3.54 -51.55
C LEU A 9 17.64 3.83 -50.08
N ALA A 10 17.43 5.09 -49.67
CA ALA A 10 17.50 5.49 -48.29
C ALA A 10 16.37 4.81 -47.50
N ALA A 11 16.74 3.97 -46.55
CA ALA A 11 15.85 3.41 -45.54
C ALA A 11 15.25 4.54 -44.71
N GLY A 12 13.97 4.85 -44.95
CA GLY A 12 13.18 5.70 -44.08
C GLY A 12 12.81 4.96 -42.80
N MET A 13 13.78 4.77 -41.89
CA MET A 13 13.47 4.46 -40.50
C MET A 13 12.96 5.75 -39.84
N GLY A 14 11.65 5.97 -39.97
CA GLY A 14 10.95 6.93 -39.13
C GLY A 14 11.04 6.47 -37.69
N MET A 15 12.04 6.97 -36.96
CA MET A 15 12.10 6.84 -35.51
C MET A 15 10.95 7.66 -34.95
N VAL A 16 9.85 6.98 -34.64
CA VAL A 16 8.77 7.56 -33.85
C VAL A 16 9.36 7.79 -32.47
N SER A 17 9.63 9.05 -32.14
CA SER A 17 10.02 9.46 -30.79
C SER A 17 8.85 9.20 -29.86
N VAL A 18 8.80 8.01 -29.26
CA VAL A 18 7.94 7.77 -28.11
C VAL A 18 8.52 8.65 -27.01
N SER A 19 7.83 9.75 -26.70
CA SER A 19 8.12 10.56 -25.52
C SER A 19 8.03 9.64 -24.31
N ALA A 20 9.17 9.29 -23.74
CA ALA A 20 9.24 8.63 -22.45
C ALA A 20 8.73 9.62 -21.41
N GLN A 21 7.43 9.63 -21.15
CA GLN A 21 6.89 10.26 -19.94
C GLN A 21 7.48 9.53 -18.75
N ALA A 22 8.20 10.27 -17.89
CA ALA A 22 8.66 9.74 -16.63
C ALA A 22 7.43 9.41 -15.79
N GLU A 23 7.25 8.13 -15.48
CA GLU A 23 6.15 7.65 -14.66
C GLU A 23 6.25 8.29 -13.27
N GLU A 24 5.15 8.88 -12.80
CA GLU A 24 5.14 9.64 -11.57
C GLU A 24 5.08 8.70 -10.36
N SER A 25 6.19 8.59 -9.64
CA SER A 25 6.29 7.72 -8.46
C SER A 25 5.68 8.36 -7.20
N ARG A 26 5.06 7.56 -6.33
CA ARG A 26 4.52 7.98 -5.03
C ARG A 26 5.04 7.14 -3.88
N SER A 27 4.84 7.63 -2.66
CA SER A 27 5.06 6.83 -1.45
C SER A 27 3.74 6.23 -0.99
N VAL A 28 3.69 4.91 -0.78
CA VAL A 28 2.51 4.21 -0.26
C VAL A 28 2.79 3.81 1.18
N ASN A 29 1.95 4.30 2.09
CA ASN A 29 2.00 3.97 3.50
C ASN A 29 0.90 2.96 3.81
N PHE A 30 1.21 1.95 4.62
CA PHE A 30 0.26 0.94 5.06
C PHE A 30 0.48 0.60 6.53
N MET A 31 -0.61 0.50 7.29
CA MET A 31 -0.56 0.17 8.72
C MET A 31 -1.66 -0.81 9.10
N VAL A 32 -1.33 -1.66 10.07
CA VAL A 32 -2.26 -2.62 10.66
C VAL A 32 -2.34 -2.36 12.15
N PHE A 33 -3.56 -2.16 12.64
CA PHE A 33 -3.87 -1.94 14.04
C PHE A 33 -4.73 -3.06 14.60
N MET A 34 -4.60 -3.32 15.90
CA MET A 34 -5.48 -4.17 16.68
C MET A 34 -6.04 -3.39 17.87
N LYS A 35 -7.35 -3.40 18.02
CA LYS A 35 -8.07 -2.73 19.10
C LYS A 35 -7.62 -3.31 20.45
N VAL A 36 -7.24 -2.44 21.39
CA VAL A 36 -6.89 -2.85 22.77
C VAL A 36 -7.90 -2.33 23.78
N ASP A 37 -8.52 -1.18 23.51
CA ASP A 37 -9.66 -0.67 24.25
C ASP A 37 -10.96 -1.09 23.54
N PRO A 38 -11.85 -1.89 24.16
CA PRO A 38 -13.12 -2.30 23.57
C PRO A 38 -14.05 -1.13 23.21
N ALA A 39 -13.88 0.05 23.83
CA ALA A 39 -14.68 1.24 23.55
C ALA A 39 -14.08 2.12 22.44
N PHE A 40 -12.88 1.80 21.95
CA PHE A 40 -12.27 2.50 20.82
C PHE A 40 -13.00 2.15 19.53
N ASP A 41 -13.22 3.12 18.65
CA ASP A 41 -13.78 2.90 17.32
C ASP A 41 -12.87 3.52 16.26
N TYR A 42 -12.70 2.79 15.17
CA TYR A 42 -11.87 3.22 14.05
C TYR A 42 -12.60 4.31 13.26
N ASP A 43 -11.89 5.40 12.93
CA ASP A 43 -12.39 6.43 12.05
C ASP A 43 -12.05 6.03 10.60
N PRO A 44 -13.03 5.85 9.70
CA PRO A 44 -12.76 5.42 8.33
C PRO A 44 -11.89 6.39 7.54
N ILE A 45 -11.90 7.68 7.88
CA ILE A 45 -11.16 8.72 7.16
C ILE A 45 -10.51 9.68 8.16
N MET A 46 -9.18 9.65 8.24
CA MET A 46 -8.43 10.55 9.11
C MET A 46 -7.60 11.55 8.34
N PHE A 47 -7.84 12.82 8.65
CA PHE A 47 -7.04 13.93 8.15
C PHE A 47 -5.87 14.23 9.08
N GLY A 48 -4.73 14.55 8.47
CA GLY A 48 -3.52 14.99 9.14
C GLY A 48 -2.34 14.06 8.90
N GLY A 49 -1.14 14.58 9.17
CA GLY A 49 0.09 13.82 9.00
C GLY A 49 0.22 12.66 10.00
N PHE A 50 1.25 11.84 9.78
CA PHE A 50 1.51 10.61 10.53
C PHE A 50 1.40 10.76 12.06
N SER A 51 1.99 11.80 12.65
CA SER A 51 1.95 11.99 14.11
C SER A 51 0.53 12.23 14.63
N ALA A 52 -0.30 12.98 13.91
CA ALA A 52 -1.69 13.21 14.30
C ALA A 52 -2.52 11.93 14.16
N PHE A 53 -2.28 11.17 13.10
CA PHE A 53 -2.89 9.86 12.88
C PHE A 53 -2.55 8.87 14.02
N ILE A 54 -1.28 8.71 14.38
CA ILE A 54 -0.87 7.81 15.47
C ILE A 54 -1.45 8.25 16.82
N ASN A 55 -1.52 9.55 17.10
CA ASN A 55 -2.12 10.04 18.35
C ASN A 55 -3.62 9.69 18.47
N LYS A 56 -4.34 9.56 17.34
CA LYS A 56 -5.73 9.12 17.32
C LYS A 56 -5.90 7.61 17.51
N MET A 57 -4.82 6.84 17.46
CA MET A 57 -4.82 5.38 17.60
C MET A 57 -4.48 4.93 19.03
N ASP A 58 -4.71 5.77 20.04
CA ASP A 58 -4.35 5.49 21.44
C ASP A 58 -5.11 4.29 22.05
N GLY A 59 -6.31 3.99 21.55
CA GLY A 59 -7.09 2.79 21.88
C GLY A 59 -6.73 1.53 21.09
N ALA A 60 -5.71 1.59 20.23
CA ALA A 60 -5.25 0.48 19.40
C ALA A 60 -3.73 0.24 19.50
N ARG A 61 -3.30 -0.98 19.15
CA ARG A 61 -1.90 -1.37 19.06
C ARG A 61 -1.50 -1.51 17.60
N LEU A 62 -0.42 -0.83 17.22
CA LEU A 62 0.22 -0.99 15.92
C LEU A 62 0.87 -2.39 15.82
N LEU A 63 0.49 -3.17 14.82
CA LEU A 63 1.06 -4.48 14.52
C LEU A 63 2.11 -4.42 13.41
N LEU A 64 1.85 -3.61 12.38
CA LEU A 64 2.71 -3.41 11.23
C LEU A 64 2.64 -1.97 10.77
N LEU A 65 3.80 -1.40 10.42
CA LEU A 65 3.92 -0.13 9.70
C LEU A 65 4.84 -0.35 8.52
N SER A 66 4.38 0.07 7.34
CA SER A 66 5.13 0.03 6.10
C SER A 66 5.09 1.37 5.40
N HIS A 67 6.22 1.71 4.78
CA HIS A 67 6.41 2.87 3.92
C HIS A 67 7.17 2.41 2.68
N SER A 68 6.52 2.38 1.53
CA SER A 68 7.19 2.19 0.25
C SER A 68 7.69 3.53 -0.28
N ALA A 69 8.92 3.56 -0.78
CA ALA A 69 9.43 4.70 -1.50
C ALA A 69 9.33 4.43 -3.01
N LYS A 70 8.82 5.41 -3.76
CA LYS A 70 8.79 5.41 -5.23
C LYS A 70 7.98 4.27 -5.87
N SER A 71 6.82 3.94 -5.33
CA SER A 71 5.89 3.03 -6.00
C SER A 71 5.42 3.59 -7.34
N LEU A 72 5.38 2.72 -8.34
CA LEU A 72 4.92 2.94 -9.71
C LEU A 72 3.61 2.19 -9.98
N ASN A 73 2.91 2.54 -11.06
CA ASN A 73 1.65 1.90 -11.40
C ASN A 73 1.85 0.40 -11.68
N GLY A 74 1.05 -0.44 -11.03
CA GLY A 74 1.11 -1.89 -11.17
C GLY A 74 2.16 -2.56 -10.28
N ASP A 75 2.82 -1.81 -9.41
CA ASP A 75 3.72 -2.39 -8.41
C ASP A 75 2.96 -3.29 -7.43
N VAL A 76 3.65 -4.36 -7.03
CA VAL A 76 3.21 -5.26 -5.96
C VAL A 76 4.13 -5.07 -4.76
N ILE A 77 3.54 -4.70 -3.62
CA ILE A 77 4.23 -4.49 -2.35
C ILE A 77 4.02 -5.74 -1.49
N ASN A 78 5.12 -6.43 -1.17
CA ASN A 78 5.12 -7.60 -0.29
C ASN A 78 5.62 -7.19 1.09
N LEU A 79 4.82 -7.45 2.11
CA LEU A 79 5.13 -7.14 3.51
C LEU A 79 5.10 -8.44 4.32
N GLN A 80 6.19 -8.71 5.04
CA GLN A 80 6.30 -9.90 5.89
C GLN A 80 7.01 -9.51 7.18
N GLN A 81 6.34 -9.76 8.31
CA GLN A 81 6.88 -9.61 9.64
C GLN A 81 6.40 -10.78 10.48
N ASP A 82 7.28 -11.77 10.71
CA ASP A 82 6.98 -12.95 11.51
C ASP A 82 7.92 -13.02 12.72
N VAL A 83 7.38 -13.46 13.85
CA VAL A 83 8.09 -13.66 15.11
C VAL A 83 7.73 -15.01 15.68
N LEU A 84 8.74 -15.87 15.79
CA LEU A 84 8.64 -17.17 16.44
C LEU A 84 9.09 -17.05 17.90
N ASN A 85 8.18 -17.34 18.83
CA ASN A 85 8.44 -17.28 20.28
C ASN A 85 8.44 -18.68 20.91
N ASP A 86 9.36 -18.92 21.84
CA ASP A 86 9.35 -20.14 22.66
C ASP A 86 8.40 -19.96 23.86
N ARG A 87 7.48 -20.91 24.07
CA ARG A 87 6.52 -20.88 25.17
C ARG A 87 7.12 -21.50 26.43
N LYS A 88 6.87 -20.86 27.58
CA LYS A 88 7.11 -21.48 28.88
C LYS A 88 6.29 -22.77 28.99
N GLY A 89 6.97 -23.92 28.96
CA GLY A 89 6.35 -25.25 28.95
C GLY A 89 6.73 -26.13 27.75
N GLY A 90 7.50 -25.59 26.80
CA GLY A 90 7.89 -26.28 25.58
C GLY A 90 6.84 -26.09 24.49
N GLY A 91 7.27 -25.62 23.32
CA GLY A 91 6.43 -25.37 22.16
C GLY A 91 6.68 -24.00 21.56
N LEU A 92 6.44 -23.87 20.25
CA LEU A 92 6.64 -22.63 19.52
C LEU A 92 5.30 -21.91 19.32
N SER A 93 5.32 -20.59 19.42
CA SER A 93 4.22 -19.69 19.10
C SER A 93 4.61 -18.84 17.90
N ASP A 94 3.76 -18.80 16.89
CA ASP A 94 3.97 -17.97 15.71
C ASP A 94 3.06 -16.74 15.77
N VAL A 95 3.63 -15.58 15.50
CA VAL A 95 2.88 -14.31 15.39
C VAL A 95 3.45 -13.57 14.19
N GLY A 96 2.60 -13.22 13.24
CA GLY A 96 3.07 -12.55 12.04
C GLY A 96 2.00 -11.85 11.22
N VAL A 97 2.46 -10.96 10.36
CA VAL A 97 1.65 -10.23 9.37
C VAL A 97 2.31 -10.41 8.00
N ASN A 98 1.57 -10.98 7.07
CA ASN A 98 2.00 -11.28 5.71
C ASN A 98 1.00 -10.69 4.73
N CYS A 99 1.39 -9.68 3.95
CA CYS A 99 0.52 -9.01 2.99
C CYS A 99 1.15 -8.98 1.61
N GLN A 100 0.30 -9.18 0.59
CA GLN A 100 0.60 -8.87 -0.80
C GLN A 100 -0.39 -7.80 -1.25
N LEU A 101 0.13 -6.62 -1.54
CA LEU A 101 -0.65 -5.43 -1.85
C LEU A 101 -0.36 -5.00 -3.28
N SER A 102 -1.37 -4.55 -4.03
CA SER A 102 -1.18 -3.98 -5.37
C SER A 102 -1.49 -2.50 -5.33
N TYR A 103 -0.62 -1.72 -5.96
CA TYR A 103 -0.78 -0.29 -6.12
C TYR A 103 -1.02 0.03 -7.59
N HIS A 104 -2.09 0.77 -7.86
CA HIS A 104 -2.42 1.24 -9.19
C HIS A 104 -2.53 2.77 -9.18
N ALA A 105 -2.01 3.38 -10.24
CA ALA A 105 -2.09 4.80 -10.48
C ALA A 105 -2.50 5.00 -11.94
N ALA A 106 -3.68 5.58 -12.16
CA ALA A 106 -4.23 5.79 -13.49
C ALA A 106 -4.82 7.19 -13.61
N GLY A 107 -4.73 7.80 -14.79
CA GLY A 107 -5.23 9.14 -15.05
C GLY A 107 -4.23 10.03 -15.77
N GLU A 108 -4.61 11.28 -15.97
CA GLU A 108 -3.77 12.31 -16.59
C GLU A 108 -2.94 13.02 -15.51
N ALA A 109 -1.89 13.76 -15.91
CA ALA A 109 -0.91 14.32 -14.98
C ALA A 109 -1.49 15.25 -13.89
N ASP A 110 -2.63 15.89 -14.13
CA ASP A 110 -3.36 16.73 -13.19
C ASP A 110 -4.52 16.00 -12.49
N ASP A 111 -4.84 14.78 -12.92
CA ASP A 111 -5.94 13.97 -12.40
C ASP A 111 -5.62 12.47 -12.28
N ILE A 112 -4.62 12.13 -11.46
CA ILE A 112 -4.27 10.74 -11.15
C ILE A 112 -5.16 10.22 -10.01
N GLU A 113 -5.83 9.11 -10.28
CA GLU A 113 -6.53 8.26 -9.31
C GLU A 113 -5.57 7.18 -8.78
N TYR A 114 -5.51 7.04 -7.47
CA TYR A 114 -4.71 6.01 -6.81
C TYR A 114 -5.61 4.93 -6.24
N GLN A 115 -5.27 3.68 -6.52
CA GLN A 115 -6.00 2.52 -6.04
C GLN A 115 -5.07 1.58 -5.28
N PHE A 116 -5.64 0.98 -4.25
CA PHE A 116 -4.96 0.06 -3.38
C PHE A 116 -5.87 -1.13 -3.07
N ASN A 117 -5.32 -2.34 -3.21
CA ASN A 117 -5.97 -3.59 -2.86
C ASN A 117 -4.94 -4.62 -2.40
N GLY A 118 -5.40 -5.78 -1.94
CA GLY A 118 -4.48 -6.86 -1.63
C GLY A 118 -5.07 -7.92 -0.71
N ASP A 119 -4.23 -8.87 -0.38
CA ASP A 119 -4.54 -9.96 0.55
C ASP A 119 -3.53 -9.97 1.69
N CYS A 120 -4.04 -10.07 2.91
CA CYS A 120 -3.24 -10.17 4.13
C CYS A 120 -3.60 -11.43 4.91
N GLN A 121 -2.58 -12.09 5.43
CA GLN A 121 -2.68 -13.14 6.43
C GLN A 121 -2.05 -12.64 7.73
N ILE A 122 -2.81 -12.68 8.82
CA ILE A 122 -2.33 -12.30 10.15
C ILE A 122 -2.45 -13.51 11.06
N ILE A 123 -1.34 -13.88 11.68
CA ILE A 123 -1.23 -14.98 12.64
C ILE A 123 -0.98 -14.35 14.00
N GLY A 124 -1.78 -14.68 15.01
CA GLY A 124 -1.56 -14.11 16.33
C GLY A 124 -2.58 -14.54 17.36
N SER A 125 -2.49 -13.91 18.54
CA SER A 125 -3.46 -14.07 19.62
C SER A 125 -4.39 -12.86 19.67
N PHE A 126 -5.67 -13.10 19.44
CA PHE A 126 -6.71 -12.08 19.44
C PHE A 126 -7.72 -12.44 20.52
N HIS A 127 -7.95 -11.52 21.46
CA HIS A 127 -8.79 -11.75 22.64
C HIS A 127 -8.41 -13.05 23.40
N GLY A 128 -7.11 -13.35 23.47
CA GLY A 128 -6.56 -14.53 24.15
C GLY A 128 -6.68 -15.85 23.38
N LYS A 129 -7.14 -15.84 22.12
CA LYS A 129 -7.23 -17.03 21.27
C LYS A 129 -6.26 -16.93 20.10
N GLU A 130 -5.52 -18.01 19.86
CA GLU A 130 -4.73 -18.13 18.64
C GLU A 130 -5.65 -18.25 17.44
N MET A 131 -5.42 -17.42 16.43
CA MET A 131 -6.16 -17.49 15.18
C MET A 131 -5.33 -16.95 14.02
N THR A 132 -5.68 -17.44 12.84
CA THR A 132 -5.21 -16.93 11.56
C THR A 132 -6.35 -16.20 10.89
N ILE A 133 -6.13 -14.93 10.59
CA ILE A 133 -7.08 -14.06 9.91
C ILE A 133 -6.60 -13.90 8.47
N LYS A 134 -7.52 -14.08 7.52
CA LYS A 134 -7.30 -13.80 6.11
C LYS A 134 -8.18 -12.61 5.75
N ALA A 135 -7.55 -11.49 5.47
CA ALA A 135 -8.19 -10.25 5.12
C ALA A 135 -8.00 -9.99 3.62
N HIS A 136 -9.11 -9.76 2.92
CA HIS A 136 -9.10 -9.30 1.54
C HIS A 136 -9.44 -7.81 1.55
N ILE A 137 -8.49 -7.00 1.08
CA ILE A 137 -8.64 -5.56 0.94
C ILE A 137 -9.23 -5.31 -0.44
N PRO A 138 -10.48 -4.81 -0.54
CA PRO A 138 -11.08 -4.49 -1.82
C PRO A 138 -10.33 -3.32 -2.48
N SER A 139 -10.52 -3.16 -3.79
CA SER A 139 -10.03 -1.98 -4.49
C SER A 139 -10.60 -0.72 -3.87
N THR A 140 -9.71 0.06 -3.25
CA THR A 140 -10.05 1.26 -2.51
C THR A 140 -9.32 2.44 -3.13
N ASP A 141 -10.07 3.50 -3.44
CA ASP A 141 -9.49 4.74 -3.96
C ASP A 141 -8.82 5.50 -2.81
N LEU A 142 -7.58 5.92 -3.02
CA LEU A 142 -6.78 6.67 -2.07
C LEU A 142 -6.67 8.13 -2.52
N PRO A 143 -7.03 9.11 -1.67
CA PRO A 143 -6.88 10.52 -2.00
C PRO A 143 -5.42 10.88 -2.28
N ASP A 144 -5.20 11.73 -3.28
CA ASP A 144 -3.88 12.31 -3.54
C ASP A 144 -3.52 13.34 -2.47
N ALA A 145 -2.72 12.94 -1.47
CA ALA A 145 -2.20 13.87 -0.48
C ALA A 145 -1.33 14.97 -1.11
N ALA A 146 -0.86 14.80 -2.36
CA ALA A 146 -0.09 15.84 -3.04
C ALA A 146 -0.89 17.13 -3.28
N ARG A 147 -2.23 17.03 -3.32
CA ARG A 147 -3.16 18.14 -3.55
C ARG A 147 -3.65 18.83 -2.28
N GLY A 148 -3.19 18.43 -1.08
CA GLY A 148 -3.66 19.05 0.15
C GLY A 148 -3.08 18.47 1.42
N THR A 149 -3.96 18.02 2.30
CA THR A 149 -3.60 17.43 3.60
C THR A 149 -3.50 15.92 3.45
N ASP A 150 -2.57 15.29 4.18
CA ASP A 150 -2.50 13.83 4.26
C ASP A 150 -3.84 13.25 4.73
N VAL A 151 -4.32 12.23 4.02
CA VAL A 151 -5.55 11.51 4.35
C VAL A 151 -5.22 10.04 4.48
N TRP A 152 -5.54 9.48 5.65
CA TRP A 152 -5.48 8.05 5.91
C TRP A 152 -6.86 7.45 5.73
N MET A 153 -6.96 6.48 4.84
CA MET A 153 -8.19 5.76 4.57
C MET A 153 -8.14 4.40 5.26
N GLU A 154 -9.20 4.05 5.97
CA GLU A 154 -9.43 2.66 6.35
C GLU A 154 -9.74 1.86 5.09
N VAL A 155 -8.95 0.82 4.84
CA VAL A 155 -9.11 -0.06 3.66
C VAL A 155 -9.69 -1.42 4.03
N TYR A 156 -9.72 -1.74 5.33
CA TYR A 156 -10.29 -2.99 5.86
C TYR A 156 -10.51 -2.86 7.37
N GLU A 157 -11.62 -3.40 7.87
CA GLU A 157 -11.87 -3.62 9.30
C GLU A 157 -12.46 -5.03 9.51
N ASP A 158 -11.99 -5.72 10.56
CA ASP A 158 -12.63 -6.92 11.09
C ASP A 158 -13.05 -6.69 12.54
N SER A 159 -14.33 -6.40 12.73
CA SER A 159 -14.93 -6.16 14.06
C SER A 159 -14.79 -7.34 15.01
N LYS A 160 -14.65 -8.58 14.50
CA LYS A 160 -14.51 -9.78 15.34
C LYS A 160 -13.16 -9.87 16.03
N SER A 161 -12.09 -9.57 15.31
CA SER A 161 -10.72 -9.55 15.84
C SER A 161 -10.28 -8.19 16.37
N GLY A 162 -11.01 -7.12 16.01
CA GLY A 162 -10.65 -5.74 16.31
C GLY A 162 -9.54 -5.19 15.43
N LEU A 163 -9.28 -5.81 14.27
CA LEU A 163 -8.27 -5.36 13.33
C LEU A 163 -8.80 -4.24 12.43
N ALA A 164 -7.95 -3.25 12.13
CA ALA A 164 -8.18 -2.30 11.05
C ALA A 164 -6.90 -1.99 10.30
N PHE A 165 -7.03 -1.82 8.99
CA PHE A 165 -5.93 -1.52 8.09
C PHE A 165 -6.12 -0.14 7.50
N TYR A 166 -5.04 0.62 7.45
CA TYR A 166 -5.03 1.97 6.92
C TYR A 166 -3.99 2.12 5.83
N ALA A 167 -4.33 2.88 4.81
CA ALA A 167 -3.40 3.26 3.76
C ALA A 167 -3.44 4.77 3.47
N ASN A 168 -2.32 5.28 3.00
CA ASN A 168 -2.19 6.64 2.51
C ASN A 168 -1.19 6.68 1.34
N VAL A 169 -1.48 7.51 0.34
CA VAL A 169 -0.52 7.88 -0.71
C VAL A 169 0.00 9.27 -0.41
N SER A 170 1.32 9.43 -0.43
CA SER A 170 1.99 10.69 -0.13
C SER A 170 3.05 11.05 -1.16
N LYS A 171 3.53 12.30 -1.10
CA LYS A 171 4.69 12.74 -1.89
C LYS A 171 5.92 11.91 -1.51
N ARG A 172 6.86 11.81 -2.44
CA ARG A 172 8.16 11.17 -2.25
C ARG A 172 8.94 11.76 -1.08
#